data_AF-A0A818FF71-F1
#
_entry.id   AF-A0A818FF71-F1
#
_cell.length_a   1.000
_cell.length_b   1.000
_cell.length_c   1.000
_cell.angle_alpha   90.00
_cell.angle_beta   90.00
_cell.angle_gamma   90.00
#
_symmetry.space_group_name_H-M   'P 1'
#
loop_
_entity.id
_entity.type
_entity.pdbx_description
1 polymer ?
#
loop_
_entity_poly.entity_id
_entity_poly.type
_entity_poly.pdbx_seq_one_letter_code
_entity_poly.pdbx_strand_id
1 'polypeptide(L)'
;DSISYRGTVGFHSSQNIMDSDCYIELLENNLIFNAKRQLNNKWRLQRDNDPKHRCAKTERWLTANVPLIVDWPSNSPDLSPIESIWNIMKRRMEKENQQMVMN
;
A
#
# COMPACT_ATOMS: atom_id res chain seq x y z
N ASP A 1 -0.78 -2.79 1.33
CA ASP A 1 -1.94 -1.97 1.77
C ASP A 1 -1.79 -0.53 1.30
N SER A 2 -2.85 0.26 1.36
CA SER A 2 -2.84 1.65 0.87
C SER A 2 -3.68 2.57 1.75
N ILE A 3 -3.18 3.79 1.94
CA ILE A 3 -3.77 4.83 2.79
C ILE A 3 -3.78 6.18 2.07
N SER A 4 -4.67 7.06 2.50
CA SER A 4 -4.68 8.48 2.14
C SER A 4 -4.92 9.33 3.38
N TYR A 5 -4.84 10.65 3.25
CA TYR A 5 -5.21 11.55 4.34
C TYR A 5 -6.70 11.43 4.75
N ARG A 6 -7.54 10.80 3.92
CA ARG A 6 -8.94 10.49 4.21
C ARG A 6 -9.15 9.12 4.87
N GLY A 7 -8.06 8.40 5.16
CA GLY A 7 -8.08 7.08 5.79
C GLY A 7 -7.67 5.96 4.84
N THR A 8 -8.06 4.74 5.19
CA THR A 8 -7.70 3.52 4.45
C THR A 8 -8.26 3.56 3.03
N VAL A 9 -7.40 3.29 2.03
CA VAL A 9 -7.80 3.14 0.63
C VAL A 9 -8.06 1.67 0.32
N GLY A 10 -7.21 0.77 0.80
CA GLY A 10 -7.40 -0.68 0.63
C GLY A 10 -6.46 -1.47 1.52
N PHE A 11 -6.96 -2.60 2.03
CA PHE A 11 -6.19 -3.55 2.83
C PHE A 11 -6.27 -4.94 2.20
N HIS A 12 -5.15 -5.65 2.12
CA HIS A 12 -5.10 -6.98 1.52
C HIS A 12 -4.10 -7.89 2.22
N SER A 13 -4.58 -9.06 2.60
CA SER A 13 -3.77 -10.15 3.12
C SER A 13 -3.55 -11.19 2.03
N SER A 14 -2.30 -11.54 1.75
CA SER A 14 -1.93 -12.65 0.86
C SER A 14 -1.30 -13.78 1.67
N GLN A 15 -1.64 -15.02 1.31
CA GLN A 15 -0.97 -16.22 1.84
C GLN A 15 0.24 -16.65 0.99
N ASN A 16 0.37 -16.10 -0.22
CA ASN A 16 1.42 -16.42 -1.18
C ASN A 16 2.40 -15.26 -1.35
N ILE A 17 3.60 -15.58 -1.82
CA ILE A 17 4.57 -14.57 -2.25
C ILE A 17 3.97 -13.82 -3.43
N MET A 18 3.85 -12.50 -3.27
CA MET A 18 3.31 -11.63 -4.31
C MET A 18 4.32 -11.46 -5.44
N ASP A 19 3.88 -11.66 -6.67
CA ASP A 19 4.63 -11.31 -7.88
C ASP A 19 4.09 -10.02 -8.52
N SER A 20 4.57 -9.69 -9.71
CA SER A 20 4.12 -8.50 -10.45
C SER A 20 2.65 -8.56 -10.84
N ASP A 21 2.10 -9.74 -11.07
CA ASP A 21 0.74 -9.92 -11.60
C ASP A 21 -0.27 -9.80 -10.48
N CYS A 22 0.00 -10.47 -9.37
CA CYS A 22 -0.74 -10.29 -8.13
C CYS A 22 -0.70 -8.82 -7.67
N TYR A 23 0.44 -8.14 -7.82
CA TYR A 23 0.54 -6.72 -7.48
C TYR A 23 -0.33 -5.84 -8.37
N ILE A 24 -0.31 -6.02 -9.69
CA ILE A 24 -1.15 -5.26 -10.61
C ILE A 24 -2.64 -5.51 -10.32
N GLU A 25 -3.05 -6.76 -10.16
CA GLU A 25 -4.42 -7.14 -9.82
C GLU A 25 -4.86 -6.49 -8.50
N LEU A 26 -3.96 -6.47 -7.50
CA LEU A 26 -4.22 -5.81 -6.23
C LEU A 26 -4.50 -4.31 -6.40
N LEU A 27 -3.68 -3.63 -7.20
CA LEU A 27 -3.85 -2.19 -7.46
C LEU A 27 -5.16 -1.92 -8.21
N GLU A 28 -5.46 -2.72 -9.22
CA GLU A 28 -6.69 -2.60 -10.01
C GLU A 28 -7.94 -2.76 -9.14
N ASN A 29 -7.99 -3.85 -8.36
CA ASN A 29 -9.15 -4.23 -7.58
C ASN A 29 -9.36 -3.34 -6.35
N ASN A 30 -8.29 -2.82 -5.75
CA ASN A 30 -8.38 -2.12 -4.46
C ASN A 30 -7.94 -0.67 -4.50
N LEU A 31 -6.86 -0.33 -5.22
CA LEU A 31 -6.33 1.03 -5.18
C LEU A 31 -7.15 1.97 -6.08
N ILE A 32 -7.28 1.65 -7.37
CA ILE A 32 -7.76 2.62 -8.37
C ILE A 32 -9.18 3.11 -8.05
N PHE A 33 -10.10 2.17 -7.83
CA PHE A 33 -11.50 2.50 -7.53
C PHE A 33 -11.64 3.31 -6.24
N ASN A 34 -10.97 2.88 -5.16
CA ASN A 34 -11.08 3.53 -3.87
C ASN A 34 -10.38 4.90 -3.84
N ALA A 35 -9.23 5.03 -4.48
CA ALA A 35 -8.53 6.31 -4.61
C ALA A 35 -9.37 7.31 -5.41
N LYS A 36 -9.97 6.89 -6.53
CA LYS A 36 -10.90 7.74 -7.30
C LYS A 36 -12.10 8.18 -6.47
N ARG A 37 -12.70 7.27 -5.70
CA ARG A 37 -13.84 7.58 -4.84
C ARG A 37 -13.47 8.55 -3.71
N GLN A 38 -12.30 8.41 -3.11
CA GLN A 38 -11.86 9.25 -1.99
C GLN A 38 -11.28 10.61 -2.43
N LEU A 39 -10.53 10.64 -3.54
CA LEU A 39 -9.63 11.73 -3.93
C LEU A 39 -9.89 12.25 -5.36
N ASN A 40 -10.92 11.75 -6.05
CA ASN A 40 -11.17 11.99 -7.47
C ASN A 40 -9.93 11.62 -8.31
N ASN A 41 -9.59 12.40 -9.34
CA ASN A 41 -8.36 12.20 -10.12
C ASN A 41 -7.19 13.06 -9.60
N LYS A 42 -7.25 13.54 -8.35
CA LYS A 42 -6.25 14.45 -7.74
C LYS A 42 -5.40 13.72 -6.69
N TRP A 43 -4.76 12.62 -7.08
CA TRP A 43 -3.92 11.82 -6.19
C TRP A 43 -2.64 11.39 -6.88
N ARG A 44 -1.67 10.96 -6.07
CA ARG A 44 -0.36 10.48 -6.51
C ARG A 44 -0.08 9.18 -5.78
N LEU A 45 0.51 8.21 -6.47
CA LEU A 45 0.90 6.95 -5.88
C LEU A 45 2.34 7.00 -5.39
N GLN A 46 2.53 6.78 -4.10
CA GLN A 46 3.83 6.43 -3.52
C GLN A 46 3.93 4.90 -3.43
N ARG A 47 5.06 4.33 -3.85
CA ARG A 47 5.41 2.91 -3.71
C ARG A 47 6.91 2.79 -3.44
N ASP A 48 7.33 1.68 -2.84
CA ASP A 48 8.75 1.39 -2.68
C ASP A 48 9.41 0.95 -4.02
N ASN A 49 10.71 0.67 -3.96
CA ASN A 49 11.51 0.24 -5.11
C ASN A 49 11.66 -1.29 -5.21
N ASP A 50 10.74 -2.08 -4.65
CA ASP A 50 10.79 -3.53 -4.79
C ASP A 50 10.80 -3.93 -6.29
N PRO A 51 11.65 -4.89 -6.72
CA PRO A 51 11.77 -5.29 -8.11
C PRO A 51 10.45 -5.62 -8.80
N LYS A 52 9.48 -6.22 -8.09
CA LYS A 52 8.17 -6.57 -8.67
C LYS A 52 7.32 -5.32 -8.96
N HIS A 53 7.47 -4.28 -8.13
CA HIS A 53 6.81 -3.01 -8.33
C HIS A 53 7.47 -2.26 -9.48
N ARG A 54 8.80 -2.30 -9.61
CA ARG A 54 9.58 -1.55 -10.63
C ARG A 54 9.78 -2.27 -11.96
N CYS A 55 9.28 -3.49 -12.11
CA CYS A 55 9.46 -4.23 -13.35
C CYS A 55 8.72 -3.56 -14.53
N ALA A 56 9.20 -3.80 -15.75
CA ALA A 56 8.66 -3.14 -16.95
C ALA A 56 7.14 -3.36 -17.14
N LYS A 57 6.62 -4.51 -16.71
CA LYS A 57 5.19 -4.83 -16.77
C LYS A 57 4.38 -3.89 -15.87
N THR A 58 4.75 -3.82 -14.58
CA THR A 58 4.10 -2.94 -13.62
C THR A 58 4.23 -1.47 -13.98
N GLU A 59 5.40 -1.02 -14.45
CA GLU A 59 5.60 0.38 -14.88
C GLU A 59 4.67 0.78 -16.03
N ARG A 60 4.51 -0.10 -17.04
CA ARG A 60 3.59 0.15 -18.16
C ARG A 60 2.14 0.24 -17.68
N TRP A 61 1.72 -0.68 -16.81
CA TRP A 61 0.36 -0.67 -16.27
C TRP A 61 0.10 0.59 -15.44
N LEU A 62 1.04 0.98 -14.57
CA LEU A 62 0.91 2.18 -13.73
C LEU A 62 0.81 3.46 -14.56
N THR A 63 1.64 3.59 -15.61
CA THR A 63 1.62 4.76 -16.51
C THR A 63 0.27 4.94 -17.20
N ALA A 64 -0.44 3.84 -17.47
CA ALA A 64 -1.76 3.88 -18.10
C ALA A 64 -2.92 4.14 -17.11
N ASN A 65 -2.76 3.77 -15.83
CA ASN A 65 -3.88 3.68 -14.88
C ASN A 65 -3.80 4.64 -13.68
N VAL A 66 -2.62 5.19 -13.40
CA VAL A 66 -2.35 6.03 -12.23
C VAL A 66 -2.06 7.47 -12.66
N PRO A 67 -2.71 8.50 -12.06
CA PRO A 67 -2.54 9.88 -12.50
C PRO A 67 -1.11 10.40 -12.40
N LEU A 68 -0.40 10.03 -11.32
CA LEU A 68 1.00 10.37 -11.12
C LEU A 68 1.62 9.39 -10.13
N ILE A 69 2.87 9.02 -10.38
CA ILE A 69 3.68 8.21 -9.47
C ILE A 69 4.74 9.13 -8.85
N VAL A 70 4.95 9.00 -7.54
CA VAL A 70 5.99 9.74 -6.82
C VAL A 70 7.27 8.90 -6.83
N ASP A 71 8.37 9.50 -7.26
CA ASP A 71 9.68 8.88 -7.12
C ASP A 71 10.05 8.75 -5.64
N TRP A 72 10.56 7.59 -5.26
CA TRP A 72 10.89 7.27 -3.88
C TRP A 72 12.36 6.85 -3.74
N PRO A 73 13.11 7.39 -2.76
CA PRO A 73 14.46 6.93 -2.50
C PRO A 73 14.45 5.49 -1.99
N SER A 74 15.41 4.69 -2.48
CA SER A 74 15.60 3.31 -2.01
C SER A 74 15.99 3.29 -0.54
N ASN A 75 15.51 2.28 0.19
CA ASN A 75 15.82 2.06 1.61
C ASN A 75 15.42 3.22 2.54
N SER A 76 14.34 3.93 2.22
CA SER A 76 13.77 4.98 3.07
C SER A 76 12.36 4.63 3.57
N PRO A 77 12.21 3.58 4.39
CA PRO A 77 10.92 3.23 4.98
C PRO A 77 10.45 4.29 5.99
N ASP A 78 11.39 4.97 6.65
CA ASP A 78 11.16 6.04 7.63
C ASP A 78 10.38 7.24 7.07
N LEU A 79 10.52 7.49 5.77
CA LEU A 79 9.81 8.55 5.08
C LEU A 79 8.34 8.17 4.77
N SER A 80 7.96 6.89 4.88
CA SER A 80 6.64 6.42 4.47
C SER A 80 5.61 6.51 5.60
N PRO A 81 4.49 7.25 5.43
CA PRO A 81 3.47 7.36 6.46
C PRO A 81 2.83 6.01 6.84
N ILE A 82 2.82 5.03 5.92
CA ILE A 82 2.21 3.73 6.18
C ILE A 82 2.99 2.92 7.22
N GLU A 83 4.32 3.07 7.29
CA GLU A 83 5.17 2.40 8.28
C GLU A 83 4.82 2.85 9.70
N SER A 84 4.50 4.15 9.86
CA SER A 84 4.02 4.68 11.14
C SER A 84 2.67 4.05 11.54
N ILE A 85 1.76 3.86 10.59
CA ILE A 85 0.47 3.20 10.86
C ILE A 85 0.68 1.74 11.24
N TRP A 86 1.55 1.01 10.54
CA TRP A 86 1.87 -0.38 10.88
C TRP A 86 2.45 -0.53 12.27
N ASN A 87 3.34 0.37 12.67
CA ASN A 87 3.90 0.37 14.02
C ASN A 87 2.82 0.58 15.09
N ILE A 88 1.87 1.50 14.84
CA ILE A 88 0.72 1.72 15.74
C ILE A 88 -0.17 0.47 15.80
N MET A 89 -0.47 -0.15 14.65
CA MET A 89 -1.30 -1.36 14.58
C MET A 89 -0.65 -2.52 15.36
N LYS A 90 0.65 -2.76 15.15
CA LYS A 90 1.41 -3.79 15.85
C LYS A 90 1.34 -3.62 17.37
N ARG A 91 1.60 -2.41 17.88
CA ARG A 91 1.53 -2.12 19.32
C ARG A 91 0.14 -2.35 19.90
N ARG A 92 -0.92 -2.04 19.16
CA ARG A 92 -2.31 -2.31 19.58
C ARG A 92 -2.59 -3.81 19.66
N MET A 93 -2.18 -4.56 18.64
CA MET A 93 -2.34 -6.02 18.60
C MET A 93 -1.57 -6.70 19.74
N GLU A 94 -0.34 -6.25 20.03
CA GLU A 94 0.45 -6.78 21.16
C GLU A 94 -0.26 -6.56 22.50
N LYS A 95 -0.83 -5.37 22.71
CA LYS A 95 -1.58 -5.05 23.93
C LYS A 95 -2.86 -5.89 24.05
N GLU A 96 -3.59 -6.09 22.97
CA GLU A 96 -4.80 -6.94 22.94
C GLU A 96 -4.46 -8.40 23.23
N ASN A 97 -3.37 -8.91 22.66
CA ASN A 97 -2.91 -10.27 22.91
C ASN A 97 -2.49 -10.47 24.37
N GLN A 98 -1.79 -9.49 24.97
CA GLN A 98 -1.47 -9.52 26.40
C GLN A 98 -2.74 -9.57 27.27
N GLN A 99 -3.78 -8.79 26.92
CA GLN A 99 -5.04 -8.80 27.65
C GLN A 99 -5.78 -10.13 27.53
N MET A 100 -5.74 -10.77 26.35
CA MET A 100 -6.33 -12.09 26.14
C MET A 100 -5.64 -13.20 26.94
N VAL A 101 -4.30 -13.15 27.08
CA VAL A 101 -3.53 -14.14 27.85
C VAL A 101 -3.71 -13.98 29.36
N MET A 102 -4.08 -12.78 29.83
CA MET A 102 -4.34 -12.50 31.25
C MET A 102 -5.78 -12.83 31.70
N ASN A 103 -6.66 -13.17 30.77
CA ASN A 103 -8.06 -13.55 31.03
C ASN A 103 -8.26 -15.05 30.87
#